data_AF-A0A402AI37-F1
#
_entry.id   AF-A0A402AI37-F1
#
_cell.length_a   1.000
_cell.length_b   1.000
_cell.length_c   1.000
_cell.angle_alpha   90.00
_cell.angle_beta   90.00
_cell.angle_gamma   90.00
#
_symmetry.space_group_name_H-M   'P 1'
#
loop_
_entity.id
_entity.type
_entity.pdbx_description
1 polymer ?
#
loop_
_entity_poly.entity_id
_entity_poly.type
_entity_poly.pdbx_seq_one_letter_code
_entity_poly.pdbx_strand_id
1 'polypeptide(L)'
;MQPIRFTNVGSETQLNDILDTRVQEAIADPNAFICAFGDRWGPEEDTPDQYFDFTPGNGIHNIHMNQGNDPGHEQEDGVWQDGALFIYLPTQDQWMAVFLKFQSQASQTDDTTGHAL
;
A
#
# COMPACT_ATOMS: atom_id res chain seq x y z
N MET A 1 8.07 -16.07 -2.03
CA MET A 1 6.84 -15.50 -1.43
C MET A 1 5.67 -16.05 -2.21
N GLN A 2 4.68 -16.67 -1.56
CA GLN A 2 3.47 -17.14 -2.23
C GLN A 2 2.36 -16.10 -2.02
N PRO A 3 1.90 -15.39 -3.07
CA PRO A 3 0.89 -14.36 -2.91
C PRO A 3 -0.46 -14.99 -2.51
N ILE A 4 -1.17 -14.36 -1.59
CA ILE A 4 -2.55 -14.70 -1.28
C ILE A 4 -3.40 -14.15 -2.43
N ARG A 5 -4.06 -15.03 -3.18
CA ARG A 5 -4.98 -14.64 -4.25
C ARG A 5 -6.40 -14.59 -3.71
N PHE A 6 -7.00 -13.42 -3.87
CA PHE A 6 -8.37 -13.13 -3.54
C PHE A 6 -9.26 -13.35 -4.77
N THR A 7 -10.15 -14.36 -4.75
CA THR A 7 -10.87 -14.79 -5.98
C THR A 7 -12.37 -14.51 -5.99
N ASN A 8 -12.97 -13.97 -4.92
CA ASN A 8 -14.42 -13.70 -4.83
C ASN A 8 -14.69 -12.37 -4.10
N VAL A 9 -15.89 -11.78 -4.25
CA VAL A 9 -16.31 -10.50 -3.64
C VAL A 9 -16.24 -10.48 -2.10
N GLY A 10 -16.16 -11.64 -1.42
CA GLY A 10 -15.81 -11.72 0.01
C GLY A 10 -14.34 -11.39 0.33
N SER A 11 -13.52 -11.09 -0.69
CA SER A 11 -12.09 -10.86 -0.53
C SER A 11 -11.72 -9.46 -0.06
N GLU A 12 -12.56 -8.45 -0.31
CA GLU A 12 -12.33 -7.11 0.25
C GLU A 12 -12.47 -7.15 1.77
N THR A 13 -13.50 -7.83 2.28
CA THR A 13 -13.64 -8.10 3.72
C THR A 13 -12.46 -8.91 4.24
N GLN A 14 -12.03 -9.97 3.54
CA GLN A 14 -10.86 -10.75 3.98
C GLN A 14 -9.55 -9.95 3.96
N LEU A 15 -9.32 -9.12 2.94
CA LEU A 15 -8.16 -8.25 2.87
C LEU A 15 -8.20 -7.25 4.02
N ASN A 16 -9.36 -6.63 4.25
CA ASN A 16 -9.56 -5.71 5.35
C ASN A 16 -9.32 -6.39 6.70
N ASP A 17 -9.88 -7.59 6.92
CA ASP A 17 -9.69 -8.37 8.15
C ASP A 17 -8.20 -8.70 8.37
N ILE A 18 -7.47 -9.08 7.31
CA ILE A 18 -6.03 -9.34 7.39
C ILE A 18 -5.28 -8.07 7.77
N LEU A 19 -5.54 -6.95 7.09
CA LEU A 19 -4.87 -5.68 7.36
C LEU A 19 -5.19 -5.16 8.76
N ASP A 20 -6.47 -5.16 9.15
CA ASP A 20 -6.91 -4.75 10.49
C ASP A 20 -6.23 -5.60 11.55
N THR A 21 -6.23 -6.93 11.41
CA THR A 21 -5.52 -7.82 12.35
C THR A 21 -4.06 -7.42 12.53
N ARG A 22 -3.33 -7.15 11.43
CA ARG A 22 -1.91 -6.75 11.51
C ARG A 22 -1.71 -5.37 12.13
N VAL A 23 -2.63 -4.44 11.87
CA VAL A 23 -2.60 -3.10 12.47
C VAL A 23 -2.94 -3.17 13.96
N GLN A 24 -3.91 -3.99 14.38
CA GLN A 24 -4.22 -4.21 15.80
C GLN A 24 -3.05 -4.84 16.55
N GLU A 25 -2.32 -5.78 15.93
CA GLU A 25 -1.07 -6.32 16.50
C GLU A 25 -0.03 -5.22 16.73
N ALA A 26 0.11 -4.28 15.78
CA ALA A 26 1.01 -3.14 15.93
C ALA A 26 0.55 -2.15 17.02
N ILE A 27 -0.75 -1.86 17.11
CA ILE A 27 -1.32 -0.99 18.16
C ILE A 27 -1.08 -1.60 19.56
N ALA A 28 -1.17 -2.93 19.67
CA ALA A 28 -0.98 -3.64 20.93
C ALA A 28 0.50 -3.71 21.38
N ASP A 29 1.46 -3.51 20.49
CA ASP A 29 2.89 -3.46 20.81
C ASP A 29 3.37 -2.00 20.93
N PRO A 30 3.67 -1.51 22.14
CA PRO A 30 4.01 -0.10 22.36
C PRO A 30 5.34 0.33 21.69
N ASN A 31 6.16 -0.62 21.24
CA ASN A 31 7.42 -0.34 20.55
C ASN A 31 7.34 -0.62 19.05
N ALA A 32 6.19 -1.08 18.55
CA ALA A 32 6.02 -1.31 17.12
C ALA A 32 6.24 -0.04 16.32
N PHE A 33 6.71 -0.22 15.10
CA PHE A 33 6.78 0.86 14.14
C PHE A 33 6.33 0.39 12.76
N ILE A 34 5.82 1.35 12.01
CA ILE A 34 5.28 1.16 10.67
C ILE A 34 6.10 2.02 9.70
N CYS A 35 6.51 1.43 8.58
CA CYS A 35 7.11 2.16 7.46
C CYS A 35 6.19 2.01 6.24
N ALA A 36 5.71 3.14 5.73
CA ALA A 36 4.95 3.20 4.49
C ALA A 36 5.83 3.73 3.36
N PHE A 37 5.76 3.09 2.21
CA PHE A 37 6.44 3.47 0.98
C PHE A 37 5.39 3.75 -0.10
N GLY A 38 5.56 4.85 -0.83
CA GLY A 38 4.60 5.36 -1.80
C GLY A 38 4.91 6.81 -2.14
N ASP A 39 3.96 7.47 -2.80
CA ASP A 39 4.11 8.83 -3.29
C ASP A 39 3.61 9.86 -2.28
N ARG A 40 4.41 10.90 -2.02
CA ARG A 40 3.98 11.97 -1.14
C ARG A 40 2.87 12.80 -1.80
N TRP A 41 1.81 13.09 -1.05
CA TRP A 41 0.82 14.11 -1.37
C TRP A 41 0.90 15.27 -0.36
N GLY A 42 0.53 16.48 -0.82
CA GLY A 42 0.58 17.69 -0.01
C GLY A 42 2.00 18.25 0.20
N PRO A 43 2.17 19.24 1.10
CA PRO A 43 1.12 19.82 1.93
C PRO A 43 0.10 20.62 1.12
N GLU A 44 -1.16 20.57 1.55
CA GLU A 44 -2.26 21.42 1.09
C GLU A 44 -2.55 22.46 2.17
N GLU A 45 -2.01 23.66 1.99
CA GLU A 45 -1.90 24.69 3.05
C GLU A 45 -3.23 25.06 3.70
N ASP A 46 -4.28 25.21 2.89
CA ASP A 46 -5.60 25.69 3.33
C ASP A 46 -6.67 24.58 3.30
N THR A 47 -6.27 23.33 3.09
CA THR A 47 -7.19 22.18 2.99
C THR A 47 -6.90 21.20 4.13
N PRO A 48 -7.86 21.00 5.05
CA PRO A 48 -7.73 19.96 6.06
C PRO A 48 -7.70 18.57 5.43
N ASP A 49 -6.93 17.66 6.03
CA ASP A 49 -7.00 16.24 5.69
C ASP A 49 -8.44 15.71 5.86
N GLN A 50 -8.91 14.92 4.89
CA GLN A 50 -10.29 14.44 4.83
C GLN A 50 -10.70 13.51 5.99
N TYR A 51 -9.74 12.80 6.60
CA TYR A 51 -10.03 11.74 7.57
C TYR A 51 -9.67 12.13 9.00
N PHE A 52 -8.65 12.96 9.17
CA PHE A 52 -8.05 13.30 10.47
C PHE A 52 -8.11 14.80 10.78
N ASP A 53 -8.61 15.64 9.86
CA ASP A 53 -8.86 17.07 10.05
C ASP A 53 -7.65 17.92 10.46
N PHE A 54 -6.41 17.43 10.26
CA PHE A 54 -5.22 18.27 10.47
C PHE A 54 -4.95 19.17 9.26
N THR A 55 -4.31 20.32 9.50
CA THR A 55 -3.94 21.29 8.46
C THR A 55 -2.47 21.72 8.65
N PRO A 56 -1.65 21.75 7.59
CA PRO A 56 -1.99 21.44 6.19
C PRO A 56 -2.26 19.95 5.96
N GLY A 57 -3.21 19.63 5.08
CA GLY A 57 -3.44 18.25 4.62
C GLY A 57 -2.18 17.71 3.97
N ASN A 58 -1.71 16.53 4.37
CA ASN A 58 -0.41 16.01 3.96
C ASN A 58 -0.34 14.50 4.23
N GLY A 59 0.31 13.74 3.35
CA GLY A 59 0.33 12.29 3.51
C GLY A 59 1.07 11.55 2.41
N ILE A 60 0.71 10.28 2.24
CA ILE A 60 1.30 9.37 1.28
C ILE A 60 0.19 8.61 0.54
N HIS A 61 0.24 8.63 -0.78
CA HIS A 61 -0.60 7.89 -1.72
C HIS A 61 0.21 6.74 -2.33
N ASN A 62 -0.43 5.93 -3.19
CA ASN A 62 0.24 4.88 -3.97
C ASN A 62 1.08 3.93 -3.09
N ILE A 63 0.54 3.55 -1.93
CA ILE A 63 1.19 2.61 -1.01
C ILE A 63 1.11 1.14 -1.46
N HIS A 64 0.62 0.92 -2.68
CA HIS A 64 0.49 -0.38 -3.35
C HIS A 64 1.45 -0.43 -4.55
N MET A 65 1.57 -1.59 -5.21
CA MET A 65 2.33 -1.72 -6.45
C MET A 65 1.76 -0.79 -7.52
N ASN A 66 2.64 -0.03 -8.18
CA ASN A 66 2.32 1.04 -9.11
C ASN A 66 2.91 0.76 -10.50
N GLN A 67 2.84 -0.50 -10.92
CA GLN A 67 3.29 -0.99 -12.21
C GLN A 67 2.32 -2.02 -12.78
N GLY A 68 2.28 -2.12 -14.10
CA GLY A 68 1.48 -3.09 -14.83
C GLY A 68 0.00 -2.75 -14.82
N ASN A 69 -0.38 -1.49 -14.70
CA ASN A 69 -1.76 -1.06 -14.79
C ASN A 69 -2.41 -1.46 -16.13
N ASP A 70 -3.74 -1.52 -16.14
CA ASP A 70 -4.48 -1.68 -17.39
C ASP A 70 -4.35 -0.42 -18.27
N PRO A 71 -4.64 -0.50 -19.59
CA PRO A 71 -4.43 0.61 -20.51
C PRO A 71 -5.11 1.95 -20.14
N GLY A 72 -6.14 1.93 -19.28
CA GLY A 72 -6.77 3.16 -18.80
C GLY A 72 -5.95 3.95 -17.77
N HIS A 73 -4.98 3.29 -17.12
CA HIS A 73 -4.20 3.82 -16.00
C HIS A 73 -2.69 3.66 -16.19
N GLU A 74 -2.22 3.29 -17.40
CA GLU A 74 -0.79 3.14 -17.73
C GLU A 74 0.02 4.41 -17.39
N GLN A 75 -0.57 5.61 -17.43
CA GLN A 75 0.13 6.85 -17.05
C GLN A 75 0.56 6.90 -15.58
N GLU A 76 -0.02 6.06 -14.73
CA GLU A 76 0.35 5.95 -13.31
C GLU A 76 1.50 4.96 -13.09
N ASP A 77 1.84 4.15 -14.10
CA ASP A 77 2.95 3.22 -14.00
C ASP A 77 4.30 3.94 -13.86
N GLY A 78 5.15 3.41 -12.98
CA GLY A 78 6.52 3.89 -12.84
C GLY A 78 7.48 2.83 -12.35
N VAL A 79 8.60 2.67 -13.05
CA VAL A 79 9.67 1.78 -12.62
C VAL A 79 10.24 2.29 -11.28
N TRP A 80 10.37 1.40 -10.30
CA TRP A 80 10.81 1.71 -8.92
C TRP A 80 9.84 2.60 -8.12
N GLN A 81 8.57 2.66 -8.53
CA GLN A 81 7.52 3.42 -7.83
C GLN A 81 6.54 2.52 -7.05
N ASP A 82 6.78 1.21 -6.97
CA ASP A 82 5.94 0.31 -6.17
C ASP A 82 5.96 0.68 -4.69
N GLY A 83 4.77 0.91 -4.13
CA GLY A 83 4.56 1.12 -2.71
C GLY A 83 4.47 -0.17 -1.90
N ALA A 84 4.62 -0.03 -0.59
CA ALA A 84 4.52 -1.13 0.35
C ALA A 84 4.27 -0.63 1.78
N LEU A 85 3.79 -1.53 2.64
CA LEU A 85 3.68 -1.32 4.07
C LEU A 85 4.50 -2.35 4.83
N PHE A 86 5.38 -1.87 5.71
CA PHE A 86 6.17 -2.70 6.61
C PHE A 86 5.76 -2.44 8.05
N ILE A 87 5.59 -3.51 8.82
CA ILE A 87 5.27 -3.46 10.24
C ILE A 87 6.32 -4.29 10.97
N TYR A 88 7.00 -3.67 11.93
CA TYR A 88 7.88 -4.37 12.85
C TYR A 88 7.24 -4.46 14.23
N LEU A 89 7.18 -5.67 14.78
CA LEU A 89 6.67 -5.98 16.11
C LEU A 89 7.83 -6.43 17.01
N PRO A 90 8.48 -5.51 17.76
CA PRO A 90 9.66 -5.84 18.56
C PRO A 90 9.40 -6.90 19.63
N THR A 91 8.19 -6.95 20.21
CA THR A 91 7.83 -7.94 21.22
C THR A 91 7.93 -9.37 20.68
N GLN A 92 7.70 -9.54 19.38
CA GLN A 92 7.76 -10.83 18.68
C GLN A 92 9.04 -11.02 17.85
N ASP A 93 9.91 -10.00 17.78
CA ASP A 93 11.04 -9.95 16.84
C ASP A 93 10.62 -10.31 15.40
N GLN A 94 9.51 -9.72 14.95
CA GLN A 94 8.88 -10.09 13.68
C GLN A 94 8.69 -8.90 12.75
N TRP A 95 9.07 -9.09 11.48
CA TRP A 95 8.73 -8.22 10.38
C TRP A 95 7.57 -8.77 9.57
N MET A 96 6.67 -7.88 9.18
CA MET A 96 5.62 -8.15 8.21
C MET A 96 5.74 -7.14 7.07
N ALA A 97 5.76 -7.64 5.84
CA ALA A 97 5.76 -6.83 4.64
C ALA A 97 4.48 -7.11 3.86
N VAL A 98 3.72 -6.05 3.58
CA VAL A 98 2.47 -6.09 2.85
C VAL A 98 2.68 -5.42 1.51
N PHE A 99 2.48 -6.19 0.45
CA PHE A 99 2.46 -5.71 -0.92
C PHE A 99 1.08 -5.97 -1.51
N LEU A 100 0.44 -4.92 -2.00
CA LEU A 100 -0.89 -4.98 -2.59
C LEU A 100 -0.79 -4.64 -4.07
N LYS A 101 -1.59 -5.31 -4.88
CA LYS A 101 -1.77 -5.01 -6.29
C LYS A 101 -3.23 -5.20 -6.66
N PHE A 102 -3.71 -4.41 -7.61
CA PHE A 102 -5.02 -4.65 -8.18
C PHE A 102 -5.02 -5.96 -8.97
N GLN A 103 -6.18 -6.62 -9.06
CA GLN A 103 -6.30 -7.85 -9.86
C GLN A 103 -6.09 -7.60 -11.35
N SER A 104 -6.41 -6.38 -11.82
CA SER A 104 -6.17 -5.93 -13.19
C SER A 104 -4.68 -5.75 -13.51
N GLN A 105 -3.84 -5.50 -12.51
CA GLN A 105 -2.43 -5.25 -12.74
C GLN A 105 -1.70 -6.51 -13.20
N ALA A 106 -0.91 -6.37 -14.27
CA ALA A 106 0.00 -7.40 -14.75
C ALA A 106 1.05 -7.75 -13.69
N SER A 107 1.65 -8.93 -13.81
CA SER A 107 2.77 -9.34 -12.93
C SER A 107 4.12 -9.29 -13.64
N GLN A 108 4.10 -9.13 -14.96
CA GLN A 108 5.28 -8.90 -15.79
C GLN A 108 5.13 -7.51 -16.37
N THR A 109 6.15 -6.70 -16.17
CA THR A 109 6.17 -5.30 -16.57
C THR A 109 7.42 -4.98 -17.33
N ASP A 110 7.34 -3.97 -18.20
CA ASP A 110 8.49 -3.45 -18.92
C ASP A 110 9.42 -2.71 -17.96
N ASP A 111 10.71 -3.04 -17.97
CA ASP A 111 11.71 -2.46 -17.05
C ASP A 111 12.05 -0.99 -17.35
N THR A 112 11.53 -0.42 -18.46
CA THR A 112 11.75 0.98 -18.84
C THR A 112 10.53 1.84 -18.55
N THR A 113 9.33 1.34 -18.83
CA THR A 113 8.09 2.12 -18.67
C THR A 113 7.27 1.72 -17.45
N GLY A 114 7.43 0.49 -16.96
CA GLY A 114 6.59 -0.08 -15.92
C GLY A 114 5.25 -0.62 -16.40
N HIS A 115 4.95 -0.52 -17.70
CA HIS A 115 3.70 -1.00 -18.31
C HIS A 115 3.61 -2.52 -18.32
N ALA A 116 2.38 -3.03 -18.42
CA ALA A 116 2.11 -4.45 -18.60
C ALA A 116 2.75 -4.99 -19.90
N LEU A 117 3.31 -6.21 -19.84
CA LEU A 117 3.84 -6.97 -20.99
C LEU A 117 2.83 -7.95 -21.58
#